data_AF-A0A433PVI0-F1
#
_entry.id   AF-A0A433PVI0-F1
#
_cell.length_a   1.000
_cell.length_b   1.000
_cell.length_c   1.000
_cell.angle_alpha   90.00
_cell.angle_beta   90.00
_cell.angle_gamma   90.00
#
_symmetry.space_group_name_H-M   'P 1'
#
loop_
_entity.id
_entity.type
_entity.pdbx_description
1 polymer ?
#
loop_
_entity_poly.entity_id
_entity_poly.type
_entity_poly.pdbx_seq_one_letter_code
_entity_poly.pdbx_strand_id
1 'polypeptide(L)'
;MSSAPDPSSSLSPAAATSNTMVGLLNRTFAAPIKTFSNPNKGSPIKAPRSKSFGGSTYERSKSYERHVTGEGDKAVQQFMRVSATTRAIMTGNYLQIDEKDVEEVLKSWQSKGGTHTISELNYENMGFGNEDARLLAKLIKPSQVSNICVLRLTKNNLQGDSLKIILKAMRSSATITHLDLSVNNIGDKDAKHVAKMLAQNNVLQYLDLSNNLITGAGGKDIAKALEGNTALRRLFIQRNNLMAKGGAAFAKMLEHNKTIQHVDLGFNRLLLEGITVLAKALKRNRGLESLGVDLNEIGVEGALMFSDALRVNMALTHVYMPRNNIGDQGVVWLSAALKDNSTVRFLDLEGNSIGSRGNTEGTEALAAMLRVNTTLRVLGLTANPIGDEGSLAIADALRVNTTLEKLILTNCNITLRGIESFSTCLKSNKSLQYLSLAENMHLGTEGHRLLADALRENHALKGLLLDYNVDDWQRLYNSIENSLARNHIRQRVKYATACRILFVARVLLNGRPLSYGRPSWESTRTERARASVRLRRSRNLADLPFEVHEAIFRAMDVEHLLTLAEVRHIAHFATKKDTLRAGVSRGAFLEITLGSYFATHDATADGADGLRKRLGDARRSGY
;
A
#
# COMPACT_ATOMS: atom_id res chain seq x y z
N MET A 1 19.43 -31.09 57.28
CA MET A 1 20.75 -30.56 57.63
C MET A 1 21.39 -30.13 56.32
N SER A 2 21.15 -28.89 55.90
CA SER A 2 21.96 -27.68 56.22
C SER A 2 23.29 -27.72 55.46
N SER A 3 23.72 -26.72 54.69
CA SER A 3 23.36 -25.31 54.67
C SER A 3 24.11 -24.65 53.51
N ALA A 4 23.57 -23.54 53.01
CA ALA A 4 24.28 -22.52 52.25
C ALA A 4 25.54 -22.01 52.99
N PRO A 5 26.38 -21.21 52.32
CA PRO A 5 26.27 -19.78 52.63
C PRO A 5 26.31 -18.86 51.40
N ASP A 6 25.37 -17.93 51.40
CA ASP A 6 25.50 -16.52 50.97
C ASP A 6 25.81 -15.69 52.26
N PRO A 7 26.14 -14.37 52.30
CA PRO A 7 26.17 -13.34 51.24
C PRO A 7 27.27 -12.21 51.40
N SER A 8 27.20 -11.24 50.47
CA SER A 8 27.38 -9.77 50.67
C SER A 8 28.76 -9.08 50.63
N SER A 9 28.96 -8.27 49.59
CA SER A 9 29.16 -6.80 49.67
C SER A 9 28.90 -6.18 48.27
N SER A 10 27.73 -5.57 48.01
CA SER A 10 27.41 -4.13 48.12
C SER A 10 28.29 -3.24 47.22
N LEU A 11 27.83 -2.60 46.13
CA LEU A 11 26.93 -1.43 46.12
C LEU A 11 26.41 -1.09 44.68
N SER A 12 25.07 -1.10 44.55
CA SER A 12 24.12 -0.13 43.94
C SER A 12 24.28 0.50 42.52
N PRO A 13 23.15 0.95 41.91
CA PRO A 13 22.92 0.99 40.46
C PRO A 13 22.95 2.39 39.84
N ALA A 14 23.21 2.46 38.52
CA ALA A 14 22.99 3.66 37.71
C ALA A 14 22.01 3.37 36.56
N ALA A 15 20.96 4.18 36.51
CA ALA A 15 19.93 4.20 35.50
C ALA A 15 20.28 5.13 34.33
N ALA A 16 19.51 4.97 33.24
CA ALA A 16 19.37 5.85 32.06
C ALA A 16 20.50 5.74 31.02
N THR A 17 20.26 5.52 29.72
CA THR A 17 19.23 6.10 28.84
C THR A 17 19.02 5.23 27.59
N SER A 18 17.77 5.22 27.14
CA SER A 18 17.29 4.73 25.85
C SER A 18 17.50 5.80 24.75
N ASN A 19 17.35 5.39 23.48
CA ASN A 19 17.35 6.18 22.23
C ASN A 19 18.68 6.32 21.49
N THR A 20 18.82 5.64 20.34
CA THR A 20 19.01 6.25 19.01
C THR A 20 19.37 5.17 17.97
N MET A 21 18.47 4.88 17.02
CA MET A 21 18.76 4.49 15.62
C MET A 21 17.46 4.11 14.86
N VAL A 22 16.45 4.98 14.87
CA VAL A 22 15.28 4.90 13.97
C VAL A 22 15.03 6.28 13.39
N GLY A 23 16.02 6.84 12.68
CA GLY A 23 16.00 8.25 12.31
C GLY A 23 16.81 8.59 11.07
N LEU A 24 16.66 7.85 9.98
CA LEU A 24 17.19 8.23 8.67
C LEU A 24 16.24 7.78 7.57
N LEU A 25 15.16 8.53 7.35
CA LEU A 25 14.43 8.64 6.07
C LEU A 25 13.33 9.72 6.23
N ASN A 26 13.74 10.99 6.32
CA ASN A 26 12.89 12.14 6.05
C ASN A 26 13.78 13.36 5.79
N ARG A 27 14.21 13.53 4.55
CA ARG A 27 14.74 14.81 4.04
C ARG A 27 13.89 15.25 2.85
N THR A 28 12.96 16.16 3.13
CA THR A 28 12.39 17.06 2.12
C THR A 28 12.59 18.49 2.58
N PHE A 29 13.26 19.23 1.69
CA PHE A 29 13.57 20.64 1.63
C PHE A 29 12.64 21.60 2.39
N ALA A 30 13.22 22.40 3.30
CA ALA A 30 12.75 23.74 3.62
C ALA A 30 13.96 24.67 3.71
N ALA A 31 14.05 25.61 2.77
CA ALA A 31 15.04 26.68 2.78
C ALA A 31 14.59 27.78 3.78
N PRO A 32 15.48 28.34 4.62
CA PRO A 32 15.15 29.47 5.46
C PRO A 32 15.36 30.81 4.72
N ILE A 33 14.39 31.70 4.90
CA ILE A 33 14.44 33.11 4.50
C ILE A 33 15.54 33.82 5.32
N LYS A 34 16.43 34.54 4.63
CA LYS A 34 17.52 35.32 5.19
C LYS A 34 17.01 36.47 6.07
N THR A 35 17.52 36.52 7.29
CA THR A 35 17.52 37.71 8.15
C THR A 35 18.57 38.71 7.66
N PHE A 36 18.21 39.99 7.62
CA PHE A 36 19.18 41.09 7.51
C PHE A 36 19.63 41.48 8.93
N SER A 37 20.95 41.42 9.15
CA SER A 37 21.70 42.17 10.16
C SER A 37 21.67 43.67 9.80
N ASN A 38 21.84 44.66 10.69
CA ASN A 38 22.92 44.88 11.66
C ASN A 38 22.59 46.16 12.52
N PRO A 39 23.50 46.79 13.30
CA PRO A 39 23.59 46.74 14.76
C PRO A 39 23.44 48.11 15.48
N ASN A 40 23.26 48.13 16.81
CA ASN A 40 24.16 48.83 17.76
C ASN A 40 23.65 48.85 19.21
N LYS A 41 24.62 48.75 20.12
CA LYS A 41 24.51 48.83 21.58
C LYS A 41 24.36 50.29 22.05
N GLY A 42 23.63 50.51 23.14
CA GLY A 42 23.75 51.73 23.96
C GLY A 42 22.49 52.06 24.79
N SER A 43 22.44 51.61 26.03
CA SER A 43 21.63 52.16 27.14
C SER A 43 22.20 53.54 27.59
N PRO A 44 21.60 54.34 28.50
CA PRO A 44 20.27 54.25 29.15
C PRO A 44 19.52 55.61 29.43
N ILE A 45 18.26 55.51 29.90
CA ILE A 45 17.57 56.38 30.90
C ILE A 45 16.96 57.78 30.50
N LYS A 46 15.75 58.01 31.08
CA LYS A 46 15.01 59.24 31.46
C LYS A 46 13.88 59.78 30.54
N ALA A 47 12.64 59.63 31.05
CA ALA A 47 11.47 60.51 30.84
C ALA A 47 11.78 61.95 31.33
N PRO A 48 11.02 63.05 31.02
CA PRO A 48 9.53 63.10 31.03
C PRO A 48 8.81 64.16 30.13
N ARG A 49 7.45 64.11 30.12
CA ARG A 49 6.43 65.22 30.12
C ARG A 49 6.53 66.31 29.00
N SER A 50 5.47 66.78 28.32
CA SER A 50 4.09 67.11 28.72
C SER A 50 3.24 67.60 27.52
N LYS A 51 1.91 67.40 27.63
CA LYS A 51 0.76 68.30 27.31
C LYS A 51 0.85 69.23 26.08
N SER A 52 0.08 68.96 25.02
CA SER A 52 -1.32 69.40 24.76
C SER A 52 -1.38 70.65 23.88
N PHE A 53 -2.17 70.64 22.79
CA PHE A 53 -3.19 71.64 22.41
C PHE A 53 -3.64 71.46 20.95
N GLY A 54 -4.94 71.70 20.70
CA GLY A 54 -5.43 72.23 19.42
C GLY A 54 -6.23 71.27 18.55
N GLY A 55 -7.56 71.35 18.64
CA GLY A 55 -8.46 70.85 17.61
C GLY A 55 -8.81 71.92 16.56
N SER A 56 -9.26 71.51 15.38
CA SER A 56 -10.61 71.81 14.88
C SER A 56 -10.91 71.08 13.56
N THR A 57 -11.96 70.25 13.60
CA THR A 57 -13.05 70.13 12.62
C THR A 57 -12.77 69.93 11.13
N TYR A 58 -13.18 68.77 10.62
CA TYR A 58 -14.15 68.70 9.51
C TYR A 58 -15.10 67.51 9.71
N GLU A 59 -16.38 67.82 9.92
CA GLU A 59 -17.50 66.88 9.89
C GLU A 59 -17.91 66.62 8.43
N ARG A 60 -17.95 65.34 8.04
CA ARG A 60 -18.95 64.66 7.18
C ARG A 60 -18.35 63.27 6.87
N SER A 61 -18.95 62.15 7.24
CA SER A 61 -20.34 61.80 6.98
C SER A 61 -20.81 60.69 7.92
N LYS A 62 -21.86 60.99 8.68
CA LYS A 62 -22.77 60.02 9.30
C LYS A 62 -23.29 59.04 8.24
N SER A 63 -22.71 57.84 8.15
CA SER A 63 -23.33 56.73 7.39
C SER A 63 -22.85 55.31 7.75
N TYR A 64 -21.98 55.11 8.75
CA TYR A 64 -21.55 53.75 9.13
C TYR A 64 -21.55 53.45 10.64
N GLU A 65 -22.02 54.38 11.49
CA GLU A 65 -21.89 54.26 12.95
C GLU A 65 -23.12 53.75 13.71
N ARG A 66 -24.17 53.29 13.01
CA ARG A 66 -25.23 52.53 13.68
C ARG A 66 -25.66 51.40 12.76
N HIS A 67 -25.18 50.21 13.09
CA HIS A 67 -25.77 48.87 13.00
C HIS A 67 -24.64 47.82 12.99
N VAL A 68 -23.70 47.91 13.92
CA VAL A 68 -23.11 46.69 14.48
C VAL A 68 -23.78 46.54 15.83
N THR A 69 -24.98 45.96 15.80
CA THR A 69 -25.53 45.31 16.99
C THR A 69 -24.42 44.40 17.52
N GLY A 70 -24.26 44.25 18.84
CA GLY A 70 -23.25 43.35 19.40
C GLY A 70 -23.35 41.89 18.90
N GLU A 71 -24.32 41.57 18.05
CA GLU A 71 -24.45 40.34 17.26
C GLU A 71 -23.28 40.11 16.30
N GLY A 72 -22.70 41.14 15.68
CA GLY A 72 -21.51 40.98 14.81
C GLY A 72 -20.30 40.50 15.59
N ASP A 73 -20.00 41.15 16.71
CA ASP A 73 -18.91 40.76 17.62
C ASP A 73 -19.19 39.39 18.28
N LYS A 74 -20.43 39.10 18.66
CA LYS A 74 -20.84 37.77 19.17
C LYS A 74 -20.65 36.68 18.12
N ALA A 75 -20.97 36.95 16.85
CA ALA A 75 -20.78 36.01 15.75
C ALA A 75 -19.29 35.73 15.49
N VAL A 76 -18.44 36.76 15.55
CA VAL A 76 -16.99 36.62 15.43
C VAL A 76 -16.40 35.84 16.60
N GLN A 77 -16.80 36.16 17.84
CA GLN A 77 -16.37 35.42 19.04
C GLN A 77 -16.79 33.95 18.98
N GLN A 78 -18.02 33.68 18.56
CA GLN A 78 -18.53 32.32 18.40
C GLN A 78 -17.77 31.55 17.30
N PHE A 79 -17.48 32.20 16.17
CA PHE A 79 -16.65 31.59 15.12
C PHE A 79 -15.24 31.25 15.62
N MET A 80 -14.59 32.18 16.34
CA MET A 80 -13.25 31.97 16.90
C MET A 80 -13.23 30.84 17.94
N ARG A 81 -14.26 30.75 18.79
CA ARG A 81 -14.42 29.65 19.76
C ARG A 81 -14.59 28.32 19.05
N VAL A 82 -15.54 28.20 18.11
CA VAL A 82 -15.76 26.97 17.32
C VAL A 82 -14.48 26.56 16.58
N SER A 83 -13.72 27.53 16.04
CA SER A 83 -12.42 27.28 15.40
C SER A 83 -11.38 26.74 16.40
N ALA A 84 -11.31 27.31 17.60
CA ALA A 84 -10.41 26.84 18.66
C ALA A 84 -10.79 25.44 19.16
N THR A 85 -12.07 25.17 19.42
CA THR A 85 -12.56 23.84 19.79
C THR A 85 -12.29 22.82 18.68
N THR A 86 -12.49 23.19 17.41
CA THR A 86 -12.18 22.33 16.27
C THR A 86 -10.69 21.97 16.25
N ARG A 87 -9.79 22.95 16.50
CA ARG A 87 -8.35 22.68 16.62
C ARG A 87 -8.04 21.77 17.81
N ALA A 88 -8.66 22.00 18.97
CA ALA A 88 -8.45 21.17 20.15
C ALA A 88 -8.92 19.72 19.94
N ILE A 89 -10.04 19.51 19.23
CA ILE A 89 -10.48 18.18 18.78
C ILE A 89 -9.40 17.58 17.87
N MET A 90 -8.95 18.28 16.82
CA MET A 90 -7.94 17.74 15.90
C MET A 90 -6.64 17.35 16.60
N THR A 91 -6.22 18.10 17.62
CA THR A 91 -4.99 17.81 18.38
C THR A 91 -5.23 16.89 19.57
N GLY A 92 -6.46 16.38 19.78
CA GLY A 92 -6.83 15.55 20.92
C GLY A 92 -6.71 16.22 22.29
N ASN A 93 -6.66 17.55 22.34
CA ASN A 93 -6.51 18.31 23.59
C ASN A 93 -7.86 18.44 24.30
N TYR A 94 -8.35 17.33 24.84
CA TYR A 94 -9.65 17.23 25.51
C TYR A 94 -9.73 18.02 26.82
N LEU A 95 -8.60 18.44 27.40
CA LEU A 95 -8.55 19.31 28.58
C LEU A 95 -9.08 20.73 28.31
N GLN A 96 -9.07 21.17 27.05
CA GLN A 96 -9.50 22.52 26.64
C GLN A 96 -10.93 22.55 26.09
N ILE A 97 -11.65 21.43 26.13
CA ILE A 97 -12.99 21.33 25.56
C ILE A 97 -13.94 20.68 26.55
N ASP A 98 -15.10 21.28 26.70
CA ASP A 98 -16.20 20.69 27.45
C ASP A 98 -17.26 20.08 26.51
N GLU A 99 -18.29 19.49 27.12
CA GLU A 99 -19.39 18.87 26.40
C GLU A 99 -20.19 19.87 25.55
N LYS A 100 -20.29 21.13 26.00
CA LYS A 100 -21.02 22.21 25.33
C LYS A 100 -20.24 22.72 24.11
N ASP A 101 -18.92 22.81 24.20
CA ASP A 101 -18.03 23.16 23.10
C ASP A 101 -18.18 22.15 21.95
N VAL A 102 -18.19 20.85 22.28
CA VAL A 102 -18.41 19.76 21.31
C VAL A 102 -19.78 19.91 20.63
N GLU A 103 -20.84 20.20 21.37
CA GLU A 103 -22.18 20.42 20.80
C GLU A 103 -22.28 21.65 19.91
N GLU A 104 -21.62 22.76 20.27
CA GLU A 104 -21.54 23.97 19.45
C GLU A 104 -20.82 23.69 18.11
N VAL A 105 -19.73 22.93 18.14
CA VAL A 105 -19.01 22.49 16.93
C VAL A 105 -19.89 21.59 16.06
N LEU A 106 -20.58 20.63 16.65
CA LEU A 106 -21.44 19.70 15.92
C LEU A 106 -22.63 20.42 15.24
N LYS A 107 -23.22 21.41 15.91
CA LYS A 107 -24.25 22.30 15.30
C LYS A 107 -23.68 23.06 14.10
N SER A 108 -22.44 23.54 14.20
CA SER A 108 -21.75 24.22 13.09
C SER A 108 -21.48 23.30 11.91
N TRP A 109 -21.15 22.02 12.15
CA TRP A 109 -20.98 21.04 11.08
C TRP A 109 -22.30 20.68 10.43
N GLN A 110 -23.37 20.51 11.22
CA GLN A 110 -24.69 20.17 10.70
C GLN A 110 -25.25 21.24 9.75
N SER A 111 -25.09 22.52 10.07
CA SER A 111 -25.53 23.61 9.19
C SER A 111 -24.76 23.69 7.87
N LYS A 112 -23.56 23.09 7.81
CA LYS A 112 -22.70 23.04 6.62
C LYS A 112 -22.83 21.74 5.83
N GLY A 113 -23.73 20.83 6.21
CA GLY A 113 -23.83 19.50 5.59
C GLY A 113 -22.67 18.56 5.95
N GLY A 114 -21.92 18.88 7.00
CA GLY A 114 -20.85 18.06 7.56
C GLY A 114 -19.56 18.81 7.85
N THR A 115 -18.60 18.11 8.44
CA THR A 115 -17.21 18.58 8.52
C THR A 115 -16.50 18.25 7.20
N HIS A 116 -16.20 19.27 6.38
CA HIS A 116 -15.29 19.09 5.24
C HIS A 116 -13.81 19.18 5.64
N THR A 117 -13.54 19.51 6.91
CA THR A 117 -12.20 19.85 7.40
C THR A 117 -11.52 18.69 8.12
N ILE A 118 -12.28 17.78 8.72
CA ILE A 118 -11.78 16.65 9.52
C ILE A 118 -12.36 15.35 8.98
N SER A 119 -11.49 14.54 8.37
CA SER A 119 -11.76 13.16 7.95
C SER A 119 -11.00 12.12 8.78
N GLU A 120 -9.97 12.54 9.51
CA GLU A 120 -9.11 11.70 10.33
C GLU A 120 -8.89 12.34 11.70
N LEU A 121 -9.02 11.52 12.74
CA LEU A 121 -8.60 11.84 14.09
C LEU A 121 -7.47 10.88 14.47
N ASN A 122 -6.30 11.44 14.81
CA ASN A 122 -5.15 10.66 15.23
C ASN A 122 -4.70 11.11 16.62
N TYR A 123 -5.02 10.28 17.62
CA TYR A 123 -4.63 10.48 18.99
C TYR A 123 -3.67 9.37 19.37
N GLU A 124 -2.39 9.68 19.43
CA GLU A 124 -1.35 8.74 19.85
C GLU A 124 -0.76 9.21 21.18
N ASN A 125 -0.61 8.29 22.13
CA ASN A 125 0.12 8.54 23.38
C ASN A 125 -0.41 9.73 24.20
N MET A 126 -1.75 9.84 24.29
CA MET A 126 -2.43 10.94 24.98
C MET A 126 -2.93 10.56 26.39
N GLY A 127 -3.06 9.27 26.69
CA GLY A 127 -3.54 8.78 27.99
C GLY A 127 -5.05 9.01 28.17
N PHE A 128 -5.84 8.39 27.30
CA PHE A 128 -7.29 8.64 27.17
C PHE A 128 -8.07 8.20 28.42
N GLY A 129 -8.68 9.17 29.09
CA GLY A 129 -9.56 8.94 30.24
C GLY A 129 -11.00 8.63 29.85
N ASN A 130 -11.84 8.39 30.86
CA ASN A 130 -13.27 8.14 30.66
C ASN A 130 -14.02 9.37 30.14
N GLU A 131 -13.61 10.59 30.52
CA GLU A 131 -14.21 11.83 30.00
C GLU A 131 -13.88 12.05 28.53
N ASP A 132 -12.62 11.88 28.15
CA ASP A 132 -12.18 11.97 26.75
C ASP A 132 -12.96 10.98 25.87
N ALA A 133 -13.15 9.74 26.37
CA ALA A 133 -13.98 8.73 25.73
C ALA A 133 -15.44 9.17 25.54
N ARG A 134 -16.02 9.89 26.50
CA ARG A 134 -17.39 10.42 26.39
C ARG A 134 -17.49 11.51 25.33
N LEU A 135 -16.54 12.45 25.33
CA LEU A 135 -16.49 13.55 24.35
C LEU A 135 -16.27 12.99 22.94
N LEU A 136 -15.33 12.06 22.78
CA LEU A 136 -15.10 11.36 21.51
C LEU A 136 -16.33 10.56 21.07
N ALA A 137 -16.97 9.82 21.97
CA ALA A 137 -18.17 9.05 21.66
C ALA A 137 -19.33 9.94 21.19
N LYS A 138 -19.44 11.19 21.66
CA LYS A 138 -20.39 12.16 21.11
C LYS A 138 -20.04 12.56 19.68
N LEU A 139 -18.77 12.84 19.40
CA LEU A 139 -18.30 13.27 18.08
C LEU A 139 -18.54 12.22 16.98
N ILE A 140 -18.46 10.93 17.33
CA ILE A 140 -18.55 9.81 16.35
C ILE A 140 -19.95 9.18 16.26
N LYS A 141 -20.94 9.70 16.97
CA LYS A 141 -22.31 9.19 16.91
C LYS A 141 -22.96 9.47 15.54
N PRO A 142 -23.76 8.54 15.00
CA PRO A 142 -24.37 8.65 13.66
C PRO A 142 -25.38 9.78 13.48
N SER A 143 -25.95 10.31 14.56
CA SER A 143 -26.94 11.40 14.50
C SER A 143 -26.34 12.75 14.11
N GLN A 144 -25.01 12.82 13.92
CA GLN A 144 -24.30 14.07 13.71
C GLN A 144 -23.34 13.95 12.52
N VAL A 145 -23.24 15.05 11.77
CA VAL A 145 -22.67 15.09 10.42
C VAL A 145 -21.13 15.10 10.46
N SER A 146 -20.52 14.11 11.12
CA SER A 146 -19.07 13.94 11.15
C SER A 146 -18.62 13.05 9.99
N ASN A 147 -17.93 13.64 9.00
CA ASN A 147 -17.29 12.92 7.90
C ASN A 147 -15.98 12.23 8.33
N ILE A 148 -15.86 11.91 9.63
CA ILE A 148 -14.69 11.24 10.20
C ILE A 148 -14.73 9.79 9.73
N CYS A 149 -13.76 9.41 8.92
CA CYS A 149 -13.64 8.07 8.36
C CYS A 149 -12.55 7.25 9.04
N VAL A 150 -11.56 7.94 9.64
CA VAL A 150 -10.38 7.32 10.25
C VAL A 150 -10.27 7.77 11.70
N LEU A 151 -10.21 6.81 12.61
CA LEU A 151 -10.01 7.04 14.04
C LEU A 151 -8.82 6.21 14.51
N ARG A 152 -7.72 6.88 14.87
CA ARG A 152 -6.54 6.25 15.46
C ARG A 152 -6.42 6.59 16.92
N LEU A 153 -6.33 5.55 17.73
CA LEU A 153 -6.27 5.59 19.18
C LEU A 153 -5.11 4.73 19.71
N THR A 154 -4.04 4.63 18.93
CA THR A 154 -2.85 3.84 19.24
C THR A 154 -2.16 4.34 20.51
N LYS A 155 -1.64 3.42 21.32
CA LYS A 155 -0.78 3.77 22.47
C LYS A 155 -1.46 4.69 23.50
N ASN A 156 -2.74 4.49 23.77
CA ASN A 156 -3.51 5.36 24.69
C ASN A 156 -3.87 4.71 26.02
N ASN A 157 -3.36 3.51 26.30
CA ASN A 157 -3.68 2.76 27.53
C ASN A 157 -5.20 2.48 27.66
N LEU A 158 -5.91 2.34 26.54
CA LEU A 158 -7.35 2.10 26.52
C LEU A 158 -7.69 0.69 27.04
N GLN A 159 -8.62 0.63 27.98
CA GLN A 159 -9.17 -0.60 28.57
C GLN A 159 -10.45 -0.30 29.35
N GLY A 160 -11.29 -1.30 29.60
CA GLY A 160 -12.47 -1.15 30.47
C GLY A 160 -13.49 -0.15 29.95
N ASP A 161 -13.93 0.77 30.82
CA ASP A 161 -15.07 1.65 30.55
C ASP A 161 -14.80 2.67 29.44
N SER A 162 -13.60 3.25 29.34
CA SER A 162 -13.26 4.22 28.28
C SER A 162 -13.40 3.57 26.89
N LEU A 163 -12.82 2.39 26.72
CA LEU A 163 -12.94 1.62 25.48
C LEU A 163 -14.40 1.22 25.21
N LYS A 164 -15.11 0.73 26.22
CA LYS A 164 -16.52 0.34 26.10
C LYS A 164 -17.40 1.50 25.63
N ILE A 165 -17.17 2.72 26.12
CA ILE A 165 -17.89 3.93 25.71
C ILE A 165 -17.68 4.19 24.21
N ILE A 166 -16.42 4.17 23.75
CA ILE A 166 -16.06 4.40 22.35
C ILE A 166 -16.67 3.30 21.46
N LEU A 167 -16.47 2.03 21.80
CA LEU A 167 -16.99 0.89 21.03
C LEU A 167 -18.52 0.85 21.00
N LYS A 168 -19.20 1.37 22.03
CA LYS A 168 -20.66 1.50 22.03
C LYS A 168 -21.12 2.54 20.99
N ALA A 169 -20.42 3.65 20.86
CA ALA A 169 -20.70 4.65 19.83
C ALA A 169 -20.38 4.13 18.43
N MET A 170 -19.29 3.36 18.28
CA MET A 170 -18.89 2.73 17.02
C MET A 170 -19.94 1.76 16.45
N ARG A 171 -20.76 1.10 17.27
CA ARG A 171 -21.80 0.16 16.81
C ARG A 171 -22.74 0.75 15.77
N SER A 172 -23.07 2.02 15.92
CA SER A 172 -24.00 2.71 15.04
C SER A 172 -23.32 3.77 14.17
N SER A 173 -22.00 3.97 14.30
CA SER A 173 -21.25 4.89 13.44
C SER A 173 -21.38 4.47 11.96
N ALA A 174 -21.79 5.42 11.12
CA ALA A 174 -22.05 5.20 9.69
C ALA A 174 -20.91 5.68 8.79
N THR A 175 -19.87 6.31 9.36
CA THR A 175 -18.80 6.98 8.60
C THR A 175 -17.42 6.39 8.85
N ILE A 176 -17.15 5.89 10.06
CA ILE A 176 -15.83 5.36 10.40
C ILE A 176 -15.60 4.01 9.72
N THR A 177 -14.66 4.01 8.78
CA THR A 177 -14.23 2.84 8.02
C THR A 177 -12.91 2.27 8.54
N HIS A 178 -12.12 3.08 9.26
CA HIS A 178 -10.82 2.70 9.80
C HIS A 178 -10.72 3.00 11.29
N LEU A 179 -10.46 1.97 12.09
CA LEU A 179 -10.26 2.06 13.53
C LEU A 179 -8.93 1.41 13.92
N ASP A 180 -8.05 2.18 14.54
CA ASP A 180 -6.78 1.70 15.07
C ASP A 180 -6.80 1.78 16.60
N LEU A 181 -6.76 0.61 17.24
CA LEU A 181 -6.71 0.39 18.68
C LEU A 181 -5.42 -0.34 19.09
N SER A 182 -4.39 -0.30 18.25
CA SER A 182 -3.12 -0.99 18.51
C SER A 182 -2.39 -0.42 19.72
N VAL A 183 -1.52 -1.24 20.32
CA VAL A 183 -0.65 -0.82 21.45
C VAL A 183 -1.47 -0.28 22.64
N ASN A 184 -2.53 -0.98 23.03
CA ASN A 184 -3.34 -0.64 24.21
C ASN A 184 -3.34 -1.82 25.20
N ASN A 185 -4.13 -1.71 26.27
CA ASN A 185 -4.23 -2.76 27.30
C ASN A 185 -5.53 -3.56 27.15
N ILE A 186 -5.99 -3.78 25.90
CA ILE A 186 -7.26 -4.46 25.63
C ILE A 186 -7.12 -5.95 25.98
N GLY A 187 -7.85 -6.40 27.00
CA GLY A 187 -7.91 -7.80 27.41
C GLY A 187 -9.17 -8.54 26.94
N ASP A 188 -9.35 -9.80 27.37
CA ASP A 188 -10.49 -10.63 26.94
C ASP A 188 -11.87 -10.06 27.32
N LYS A 189 -11.98 -9.36 28.46
CA LYS A 189 -13.23 -8.70 28.86
C LYS A 189 -13.61 -7.59 27.87
N ASP A 190 -12.62 -6.87 27.38
CA ASP A 190 -12.76 -5.79 26.41
C ASP A 190 -12.98 -6.32 24.99
N ALA A 191 -12.35 -7.45 24.64
CA ALA A 191 -12.57 -8.15 23.38
C ALA A 191 -14.06 -8.50 23.15
N LYS A 192 -14.84 -8.74 24.22
CA LYS A 192 -16.31 -8.89 24.12
C LYS A 192 -17.00 -7.62 23.65
N HIS A 193 -16.52 -6.45 24.05
CA HIS A 193 -17.04 -5.17 23.57
C HIS A 193 -16.67 -4.94 22.11
N VAL A 194 -15.46 -5.35 21.68
CA VAL A 194 -15.03 -5.34 20.28
C VAL A 194 -15.90 -6.27 19.45
N ALA A 195 -16.10 -7.52 19.89
CA ALA A 195 -16.97 -8.50 19.25
C ALA A 195 -18.41 -7.98 19.08
N LYS A 196 -18.97 -7.36 20.13
CA LYS A 196 -20.31 -6.76 20.05
C LYS A 196 -20.38 -5.57 19.09
N MET A 197 -19.31 -4.79 18.98
CA MET A 197 -19.20 -3.72 17.98
C MET A 197 -19.17 -4.31 16.57
N LEU A 198 -18.31 -5.30 16.31
CA LEU A 198 -18.19 -5.98 15.02
C LEU A 198 -19.49 -6.67 14.58
N ALA A 199 -20.24 -7.27 15.51
CA ALA A 199 -21.50 -7.93 15.18
C ALA A 199 -22.62 -6.96 14.74
N GLN A 200 -22.50 -5.66 15.08
CA GLN A 200 -23.54 -4.65 14.83
C GLN A 200 -23.13 -3.62 13.79
N ASN A 201 -21.83 -3.34 13.68
CA ASN A 201 -21.30 -2.38 12.72
C ASN A 201 -21.07 -3.05 11.36
N ASN A 202 -21.65 -2.44 10.32
CA ASN A 202 -21.58 -2.88 8.93
C ASN A 202 -20.85 -1.88 8.01
N VAL A 203 -20.05 -0.99 8.58
CA VAL A 203 -19.31 0.06 7.85
C VAL A 203 -17.79 -0.09 8.01
N LEU A 204 -17.32 -0.54 9.17
CA LEU A 204 -15.91 -0.66 9.49
C LEU A 204 -15.23 -1.67 8.56
N GLN A 205 -14.21 -1.21 7.84
CA GLN A 205 -13.46 -2.01 6.85
C GLN A 205 -12.06 -2.38 7.33
N TYR A 206 -11.48 -1.57 8.22
CA TYR A 206 -10.14 -1.75 8.78
C TYR A 206 -10.20 -1.70 10.31
N LEU A 207 -9.66 -2.72 10.95
CA LEU A 207 -9.51 -2.78 12.41
C LEU A 207 -8.11 -3.24 12.77
N ASP A 208 -7.42 -2.44 13.59
CA ASP A 208 -6.14 -2.81 14.20
C ASP A 208 -6.29 -2.99 15.72
N LEU A 209 -5.99 -4.20 16.19
CA LEU A 209 -5.98 -4.64 17.58
C LEU A 209 -4.60 -5.19 17.95
N SER A 210 -3.57 -4.92 17.15
CA SER A 210 -2.24 -5.46 17.36
C SER A 210 -1.61 -4.94 18.65
N ASN A 211 -0.72 -5.74 19.24
CA ASN A 211 0.02 -5.39 20.46
C ASN A 211 -0.93 -5.03 21.63
N ASN A 212 -1.81 -5.96 21.98
CA ASN A 212 -2.75 -5.87 23.09
C ASN A 212 -2.63 -7.13 23.98
N LEU A 213 -3.54 -7.32 24.92
CA LEU A 213 -3.55 -8.43 25.88
C LEU A 213 -4.66 -9.46 25.58
N ILE A 214 -5.05 -9.60 24.31
CA ILE A 214 -6.13 -10.50 23.88
C ILE A 214 -5.60 -11.94 23.89
N THR A 215 -6.28 -12.84 24.61
CA THR A 215 -5.94 -14.26 24.60
C THR A 215 -6.84 -15.05 23.65
N GLY A 216 -6.65 -16.37 23.58
CA GLY A 216 -7.55 -17.24 22.82
C GLY A 216 -9.03 -17.13 23.22
N ALA A 217 -9.35 -16.71 24.46
CA ALA A 217 -10.72 -16.48 24.88
C ALA A 217 -11.33 -15.24 24.20
N GLY A 218 -10.66 -14.09 24.26
CA GLY A 218 -11.11 -12.87 23.58
C GLY A 218 -11.06 -13.00 22.05
N GLY A 219 -10.04 -13.68 21.53
CA GLY A 219 -9.92 -14.01 20.11
C GLY A 219 -11.08 -14.84 19.59
N LYS A 220 -11.58 -15.80 20.39
CA LYS A 220 -12.78 -16.58 20.06
C LYS A 220 -14.03 -15.71 19.96
N ASP A 221 -14.21 -14.76 20.87
CA ASP A 221 -15.33 -13.83 20.83
C ASP A 221 -15.30 -12.95 19.58
N ILE A 222 -14.11 -12.43 19.22
CA ILE A 222 -13.90 -11.63 18.00
C ILE A 222 -14.16 -12.48 16.74
N ALA A 223 -13.56 -13.66 16.64
CA ALA A 223 -13.72 -14.55 15.51
C ALA A 223 -15.19 -14.94 15.29
N LYS A 224 -15.93 -15.24 16.37
CA LYS A 224 -17.36 -15.54 16.30
C LYS A 224 -18.18 -14.36 15.78
N ALA A 225 -17.88 -13.13 16.20
CA ALA A 225 -18.57 -11.95 15.69
C ALA A 225 -18.30 -11.73 14.19
N LEU A 226 -17.09 -12.06 13.74
CA LEU A 226 -16.70 -11.94 12.34
C LEU A 226 -17.32 -13.00 11.44
N GLU A 227 -17.78 -14.16 11.94
CA GLU A 227 -18.46 -15.18 11.11
C GLU A 227 -19.61 -14.58 10.26
N GLY A 228 -20.38 -13.64 10.84
CA GLY A 228 -21.49 -12.96 10.15
C GLY A 228 -21.19 -11.53 9.68
N ASN A 229 -19.97 -11.01 9.89
CA ASN A 229 -19.64 -9.63 9.51
C ASN A 229 -19.36 -9.52 8.00
N THR A 230 -20.07 -8.62 7.33
CA THR A 230 -19.99 -8.41 5.87
C THR A 230 -19.27 -7.11 5.47
N ALA A 231 -18.68 -6.39 6.44
CA ALA A 231 -18.05 -5.10 6.24
C ALA A 231 -16.52 -5.14 6.39
N LEU A 232 -16.00 -5.83 7.40
CA LEU A 232 -14.59 -5.82 7.72
C LEU A 232 -13.78 -6.51 6.61
N ARG A 233 -12.81 -5.79 6.06
CA ARG A 233 -11.90 -6.26 5.00
C ARG A 233 -10.51 -6.57 5.54
N ARG A 234 -10.05 -5.83 6.55
CA ARG A 234 -8.70 -5.93 7.12
C ARG A 234 -8.76 -6.01 8.63
N LEU A 235 -8.13 -7.06 9.18
CA LEU A 235 -7.94 -7.24 10.60
C LEU A 235 -6.47 -7.45 10.91
N PHE A 236 -5.95 -6.63 11.81
CA PHE A 236 -4.62 -6.77 12.41
C PHE A 236 -4.81 -7.14 13.87
N ILE A 237 -4.32 -8.31 14.28
CA ILE A 237 -4.38 -8.79 15.67
C ILE A 237 -3.06 -9.42 16.10
N GLN A 238 -1.99 -9.12 15.38
CA GLN A 238 -0.64 -9.58 15.67
C GLN A 238 -0.14 -9.09 17.03
N ARG A 239 0.82 -9.80 17.63
CA ARG A 239 1.38 -9.49 18.95
C ARG A 239 0.33 -9.48 20.06
N ASN A 240 -0.50 -10.51 20.08
CA ASN A 240 -1.40 -10.85 21.18
C ASN A 240 -1.03 -12.26 21.70
N ASN A 241 -1.86 -12.88 22.53
CA ASN A 241 -1.61 -14.24 23.02
C ASN A 241 -2.77 -15.18 22.66
N LEU A 242 -3.15 -15.20 21.38
CA LEU A 242 -4.29 -16.00 20.90
C LEU A 242 -4.12 -17.50 21.15
N MET A 243 -2.89 -18.01 21.11
CA MET A 243 -2.56 -19.43 21.26
C MET A 243 -3.27 -20.33 20.22
N ALA A 244 -3.08 -21.64 20.31
CA ALA A 244 -3.77 -22.61 19.43
C ALA A 244 -5.30 -22.46 19.43
N LYS A 245 -5.91 -22.17 20.59
CA LYS A 245 -7.36 -21.98 20.73
C LYS A 245 -7.88 -20.78 19.92
N GLY A 246 -7.14 -19.66 19.93
CA GLY A 246 -7.48 -18.52 19.09
C GLY A 246 -7.30 -18.83 17.61
N GLY A 247 -6.21 -19.52 17.24
CA GLY A 247 -6.01 -20.01 15.87
C GLY A 247 -7.17 -20.86 15.35
N ALA A 248 -7.65 -21.81 16.16
CA ALA A 248 -8.81 -22.63 15.83
C ALA A 248 -10.10 -21.81 15.66
N ALA A 249 -10.30 -20.77 16.48
CA ALA A 249 -11.46 -19.89 16.33
C ALA A 249 -11.41 -19.08 15.03
N PHE A 250 -10.24 -18.51 14.69
CA PHE A 250 -10.04 -17.80 13.42
C PHE A 250 -10.13 -18.73 12.21
N ALA A 251 -9.63 -19.97 12.31
CA ALA A 251 -9.81 -20.98 11.28
C ALA A 251 -11.30 -21.24 10.99
N LYS A 252 -12.10 -21.49 12.04
CA LYS A 252 -13.55 -21.67 11.90
C LYS A 252 -14.24 -20.45 11.29
N MET A 253 -13.85 -19.25 11.69
CA MET A 253 -14.36 -18.01 11.10
C MET A 253 -14.07 -17.94 9.61
N LEU A 254 -12.85 -18.25 9.17
CA LEU A 254 -12.44 -18.24 7.76
C LEU A 254 -13.13 -19.33 6.92
N GLU A 255 -13.64 -20.41 7.52
CA GLU A 255 -14.46 -21.37 6.77
C GLU A 255 -15.76 -20.72 6.24
N HIS A 256 -16.32 -19.76 6.98
CA HIS A 256 -17.61 -19.13 6.69
C HIS A 256 -17.45 -17.73 6.08
N ASN A 257 -16.60 -16.88 6.66
CA ASN A 257 -16.41 -15.51 6.22
C ASN A 257 -15.58 -15.46 4.92
N LYS A 258 -16.16 -14.87 3.86
CA LYS A 258 -15.49 -14.58 2.57
C LYS A 258 -15.34 -13.08 2.30
N THR A 259 -15.70 -12.26 3.28
CA THR A 259 -15.66 -10.80 3.23
C THR A 259 -14.27 -10.29 3.56
N ILE A 260 -13.64 -10.88 4.58
CA ILE A 260 -12.34 -10.46 5.07
C ILE A 260 -11.26 -10.88 4.05
N GLN A 261 -10.47 -9.90 3.63
CA GLN A 261 -9.44 -10.07 2.60
C GLN A 261 -8.05 -10.11 3.20
N HIS A 262 -7.83 -9.47 4.35
CA HIS A 262 -6.53 -9.41 5.00
C HIS A 262 -6.66 -9.72 6.49
N VAL A 263 -5.88 -10.69 6.95
CA VAL A 263 -5.79 -11.07 8.37
C VAL A 263 -4.33 -11.22 8.75
N ASP A 264 -3.92 -10.49 9.78
CA ASP A 264 -2.60 -10.64 10.38
C ASP A 264 -2.71 -11.25 11.79
N LEU A 265 -2.24 -12.49 11.91
CA LEU A 265 -2.20 -13.30 13.13
C LEU A 265 -0.75 -13.45 13.64
N GLY A 266 0.18 -12.60 13.21
CA GLY A 266 1.57 -12.62 13.64
C GLY A 266 1.79 -12.64 15.15
N PHE A 267 2.89 -13.22 15.62
CA PHE A 267 3.32 -13.22 17.02
C PHE A 267 2.21 -13.55 18.02
N ASN A 268 1.50 -14.67 17.80
CA ASN A 268 0.34 -15.07 18.60
C ASN A 268 0.45 -16.47 19.21
N ARG A 269 1.60 -17.14 19.00
CA ARG A 269 1.89 -18.50 19.49
C ARG A 269 0.79 -19.48 19.07
N LEU A 270 0.38 -19.47 17.80
CA LEU A 270 -0.64 -20.40 17.31
C LEU A 270 -0.21 -21.87 17.44
N LEU A 271 1.11 -22.14 17.39
CA LEU A 271 1.70 -23.48 17.44
C LEU A 271 1.18 -24.38 16.31
N LEU A 272 1.73 -25.58 16.19
CA LEU A 272 1.31 -26.54 15.17
C LEU A 272 -0.20 -26.85 15.20
N GLU A 273 -0.80 -26.97 16.38
CA GLU A 273 -2.24 -27.25 16.53
C GLU A 273 -3.10 -26.16 15.87
N GLY A 274 -2.84 -24.88 16.18
CA GLY A 274 -3.58 -23.76 15.59
C GLY A 274 -3.31 -23.59 14.11
N ILE A 275 -2.07 -23.83 13.66
CA ILE A 275 -1.68 -23.74 12.26
C ILE A 275 -2.33 -24.83 11.41
N THR A 276 -2.41 -26.07 11.92
CA THR A 276 -3.02 -27.20 11.20
C THR A 276 -4.48 -26.92 10.85
N VAL A 277 -5.26 -26.44 11.83
CA VAL A 277 -6.67 -26.10 11.59
C VAL A 277 -6.82 -24.87 10.70
N LEU A 278 -5.93 -23.88 10.82
CA LEU A 278 -5.92 -22.70 9.94
C LEU A 278 -5.67 -23.12 8.48
N ALA A 279 -4.64 -23.92 8.22
CA ALA A 279 -4.33 -24.43 6.89
C ALA A 279 -5.51 -25.23 6.28
N LYS A 280 -6.19 -26.05 7.09
CA LYS A 280 -7.39 -26.76 6.66
C LYS A 280 -8.52 -25.82 6.24
N ALA A 281 -8.77 -24.75 7.01
CA ALA A 281 -9.78 -23.75 6.66
C ALA A 281 -9.44 -23.02 5.35
N LEU A 282 -8.16 -22.71 5.12
CA LEU A 282 -7.70 -22.05 3.89
C LEU A 282 -7.97 -22.88 2.62
N LYS A 283 -7.97 -24.22 2.69
CA LYS A 283 -8.34 -25.06 1.53
C LYS A 283 -9.72 -24.70 0.97
N ARG A 284 -10.64 -24.22 1.82
CA ARG A 284 -12.03 -23.84 1.49
C ARG A 284 -12.27 -22.33 1.45
N ASN A 285 -11.38 -21.52 1.99
CA ASN A 285 -11.53 -20.08 1.91
C ASN A 285 -11.24 -19.58 0.48
N ARG A 286 -12.09 -18.66 0.00
CA ARG A 286 -12.02 -18.06 -1.34
C ARG A 286 -12.07 -16.52 -1.32
N GLY A 287 -12.05 -15.92 -0.13
CA GLY A 287 -12.12 -14.46 0.05
C GLY A 287 -10.86 -13.85 0.66
N LEU A 288 -10.06 -14.62 1.40
CA LEU A 288 -8.84 -14.16 2.04
C LEU A 288 -7.72 -14.06 0.98
N GLU A 289 -7.23 -12.85 0.78
CA GLU A 289 -6.19 -12.51 -0.19
C GLU A 289 -4.81 -12.39 0.47
N SER A 290 -4.76 -12.05 1.76
CA SER A 290 -3.52 -11.81 2.49
C SER A 290 -3.57 -12.43 3.89
N LEU A 291 -2.53 -13.19 4.23
CA LEU A 291 -2.40 -13.83 5.53
C LEU A 291 -1.01 -13.57 6.13
N GLY A 292 -0.99 -12.96 7.32
CA GLY A 292 0.19 -12.87 8.17
C GLY A 292 0.15 -13.90 9.29
N VAL A 293 1.22 -14.70 9.40
CA VAL A 293 1.41 -15.71 10.44
C VAL A 293 2.85 -15.72 10.96
N ASP A 294 3.54 -14.58 10.95
CA ASP A 294 4.89 -14.45 11.51
C ASP A 294 4.98 -14.94 12.96
N LEU A 295 6.13 -15.46 13.36
CA LEU A 295 6.43 -15.81 14.76
C LEU A 295 5.32 -16.62 15.46
N ASN A 296 4.86 -17.70 14.83
CA ASN A 296 3.82 -18.59 15.36
C ASN A 296 4.27 -20.03 15.58
N GLU A 297 5.58 -20.30 15.44
CA GLU A 297 6.18 -21.64 15.61
C GLU A 297 5.53 -22.67 14.66
N ILE A 298 5.40 -22.30 13.37
CA ILE A 298 4.82 -23.18 12.33
C ILE A 298 5.63 -24.48 12.19
N GLY A 299 6.97 -24.39 12.18
CA GLY A 299 7.86 -25.53 11.97
C GLY A 299 7.73 -26.19 10.60
N VAL A 300 8.42 -27.31 10.41
CA VAL A 300 8.41 -28.07 9.14
C VAL A 300 7.01 -28.65 8.87
N GLU A 301 6.36 -29.24 9.88
CA GLU A 301 5.04 -29.86 9.75
C GLU A 301 3.95 -28.84 9.43
N GLY A 302 3.98 -27.67 10.06
CA GLY A 302 3.04 -26.60 9.72
C GLY A 302 3.23 -26.08 8.30
N ALA A 303 4.48 -26.03 7.80
CA ALA A 303 4.77 -25.66 6.42
C ALA A 303 4.23 -26.70 5.41
N LEU A 304 4.30 -27.99 5.75
CA LEU A 304 3.64 -29.05 4.98
C LEU A 304 2.12 -28.81 4.91
N MET A 305 1.47 -28.52 6.05
CA MET A 305 0.03 -28.23 6.08
C MET A 305 -0.34 -27.01 5.22
N PHE A 306 0.47 -25.94 5.26
CA PHE A 306 0.28 -24.79 4.39
C PHE A 306 0.52 -25.11 2.92
N SER A 307 1.49 -25.95 2.59
CA SER A 307 1.75 -26.37 1.21
C SER A 307 0.52 -27.08 0.60
N ASP A 308 -0.11 -27.97 1.35
CA ASP A 308 -1.34 -28.62 0.94
C ASP A 308 -2.50 -27.63 0.76
N ALA A 309 -2.54 -26.60 1.60
CA ALA A 309 -3.55 -25.54 1.50
C ALA A 309 -3.34 -24.69 0.25
N LEU A 310 -2.11 -24.26 -0.01
CA LEU A 310 -1.74 -23.40 -1.14
C LEU A 310 -1.91 -24.12 -2.49
N ARG A 311 -1.75 -25.44 -2.55
CA ARG A 311 -1.98 -26.20 -3.79
C ARG A 311 -3.42 -26.08 -4.31
N VAL A 312 -4.40 -25.90 -3.41
CA VAL A 312 -5.83 -25.83 -3.77
C VAL A 312 -6.46 -24.46 -3.53
N ASN A 313 -5.82 -23.60 -2.74
CA ASN A 313 -6.30 -22.25 -2.48
C ASN A 313 -5.94 -21.34 -3.67
N MET A 314 -6.98 -20.75 -4.27
CA MET A 314 -6.87 -19.86 -5.43
C MET A 314 -7.32 -18.42 -5.08
N ALA A 315 -7.20 -18.02 -3.83
CA ALA A 315 -7.57 -16.68 -3.36
C ALA A 315 -6.39 -15.94 -2.73
N LEU A 316 -5.51 -16.65 -2.02
CA LEU A 316 -4.34 -16.06 -1.39
C LEU A 316 -3.37 -15.53 -2.45
N THR A 317 -2.99 -14.28 -2.27
CA THR A 317 -2.03 -13.55 -3.10
C THR A 317 -0.81 -13.12 -2.30
N HIS A 318 -0.96 -12.89 -0.99
CA HIS A 318 0.11 -12.47 -0.10
C HIS A 318 0.20 -13.39 1.12
N VAL A 319 1.38 -13.95 1.34
CA VAL A 319 1.65 -14.89 2.44
C VAL A 319 2.91 -14.43 3.18
N TYR A 320 2.74 -14.11 4.46
CA TYR A 320 3.84 -13.71 5.34
C TYR A 320 4.04 -14.79 6.40
N MET A 321 5.20 -15.45 6.37
CA MET A 321 5.57 -16.51 7.32
C MET A 321 6.96 -16.27 7.98
N PRO A 322 7.39 -15.04 8.29
CA PRO A 322 8.74 -14.85 8.80
C PRO A 322 8.90 -15.42 10.22
N ARG A 323 10.12 -15.87 10.52
CA ARG A 323 10.58 -16.32 11.85
C ARG A 323 9.72 -17.45 12.43
N ASN A 324 9.52 -18.49 11.63
CA ASN A 324 8.63 -19.61 11.95
C ASN A 324 9.34 -20.97 12.00
N ASN A 325 10.67 -20.98 11.98
CA ASN A 325 11.50 -22.18 12.02
C ASN A 325 11.11 -23.22 10.95
N ILE A 326 10.76 -22.76 9.75
CA ILE A 326 10.30 -23.63 8.64
C ILE A 326 11.42 -24.55 8.14
N GLY A 327 12.67 -24.06 8.08
CA GLY A 327 13.82 -24.80 7.59
C GLY A 327 13.75 -25.16 6.10
N ASP A 328 14.83 -25.75 5.58
CA ASP A 328 14.92 -26.18 4.18
C ASP A 328 13.80 -27.15 3.78
N GLN A 329 13.56 -28.19 4.59
CA GLN A 329 12.52 -29.19 4.30
C GLN A 329 11.12 -28.57 4.19
N GLY A 330 10.78 -27.61 5.06
CA GLY A 330 9.50 -26.91 4.98
C GLY A 330 9.38 -26.06 3.72
N VAL A 331 10.47 -25.44 3.29
CA VAL A 331 10.54 -24.68 2.03
C VAL A 331 10.43 -25.57 0.81
N VAL A 332 10.94 -26.80 0.85
CA VAL A 332 10.73 -27.79 -0.23
C VAL A 332 9.23 -28.03 -0.43
N TRP A 333 8.47 -28.23 0.64
CA TRP A 333 7.02 -28.41 0.56
C TRP A 333 6.30 -27.19 -0.01
N LEU A 334 6.61 -25.99 0.52
CA LEU A 334 6.03 -24.75 0.01
C LEU A 334 6.34 -24.52 -1.47
N SER A 335 7.59 -24.75 -1.87
CA SER A 335 8.04 -24.60 -3.26
C SER A 335 7.33 -25.58 -4.20
N ALA A 336 7.13 -26.83 -3.76
CA ALA A 336 6.38 -27.83 -4.53
C ALA A 336 4.93 -27.38 -4.76
N ALA A 337 4.26 -26.82 -3.75
CA ALA A 337 2.90 -26.30 -3.92
C ALA A 337 2.84 -25.05 -4.82
N LEU A 338 3.84 -24.18 -4.75
CA LEU A 338 3.88 -22.93 -5.52
C LEU A 338 4.23 -23.13 -7.00
N LYS A 339 4.76 -24.29 -7.40
CA LYS A 339 4.91 -24.63 -8.83
C LYS A 339 3.56 -24.62 -9.56
N ASP A 340 2.51 -25.11 -8.90
CA ASP A 340 1.17 -25.23 -9.47
C ASP A 340 0.24 -24.07 -9.06
N ASN A 341 0.56 -23.35 -7.98
CA ASN A 341 -0.25 -22.21 -7.54
C ASN A 341 -0.09 -21.02 -8.49
N SER A 342 -1.22 -20.45 -8.92
CA SER A 342 -1.26 -19.34 -9.87
C SER A 342 -1.77 -18.02 -9.27
N THR A 343 -1.89 -17.92 -7.94
CA THR A 343 -2.47 -16.74 -7.27
C THR A 343 -1.50 -16.01 -6.36
N VAL A 344 -0.58 -16.74 -5.72
CA VAL A 344 0.43 -16.16 -4.82
C VAL A 344 1.39 -15.28 -5.63
N ARG A 345 1.46 -14.02 -5.23
CA ARG A 345 2.29 -12.95 -5.81
C ARG A 345 3.36 -12.47 -4.83
N PHE A 346 3.12 -12.62 -3.53
CA PHE A 346 4.04 -12.20 -2.48
C PHE A 346 4.23 -13.33 -1.49
N LEU A 347 5.48 -13.72 -1.27
CA LEU A 347 5.88 -14.69 -0.27
C LEU A 347 7.03 -14.12 0.56
N ASP A 348 6.87 -14.06 1.88
CA ASP A 348 7.92 -13.68 2.81
C ASP A 348 8.25 -14.82 3.77
N LEU A 349 9.51 -15.25 3.69
CA LEU A 349 10.11 -16.32 4.47
C LEU A 349 11.31 -15.82 5.31
N GLU A 350 11.36 -14.53 5.67
CA GLU A 350 12.44 -13.99 6.51
C GLU A 350 12.70 -14.87 7.74
N GLY A 351 13.97 -15.12 8.09
CA GLY A 351 14.34 -15.71 9.38
C GLY A 351 13.83 -17.13 9.62
N ASN A 352 13.75 -17.97 8.58
CA ASN A 352 13.25 -19.34 8.67
C ASN A 352 14.35 -20.41 8.68
N SER A 353 15.60 -20.03 8.93
CA SER A 353 16.75 -20.93 8.98
C SER A 353 16.97 -21.72 7.68
N ILE A 354 16.62 -21.14 6.53
CA ILE A 354 16.88 -21.73 5.20
C ILE A 354 18.37 -21.63 4.92
N GLY A 355 19.00 -22.74 4.56
CA GLY A 355 20.45 -22.77 4.37
C GLY A 355 21.25 -23.16 5.62
N SER A 356 20.56 -23.52 6.71
CA SER A 356 21.24 -23.78 7.98
C SER A 356 22.22 -24.94 7.85
N ARG A 357 23.42 -24.77 8.45
CA ARG A 357 24.52 -25.74 8.36
C ARG A 357 24.99 -26.02 6.92
N GLY A 358 24.75 -25.11 5.99
CA GLY A 358 25.15 -25.24 4.59
C GLY A 358 24.24 -26.16 3.76
N ASN A 359 23.05 -26.50 4.26
CA ASN A 359 22.05 -27.22 3.46
C ASN A 359 21.59 -26.35 2.29
N THR A 360 21.40 -26.90 1.10
CA THR A 360 20.92 -26.14 -0.07
C THR A 360 19.53 -26.55 -0.53
N GLU A 361 18.95 -27.61 0.03
CA GLU A 361 17.71 -28.24 -0.44
C GLU A 361 16.54 -27.24 -0.55
N GLY A 362 16.36 -26.36 0.43
CA GLY A 362 15.31 -25.34 0.39
C GLY A 362 15.53 -24.31 -0.71
N THR A 363 16.78 -23.89 -0.92
CA THR A 363 17.14 -22.91 -1.95
C THR A 363 17.08 -23.49 -3.36
N GLU A 364 17.46 -24.74 -3.55
CA GLU A 364 17.31 -25.48 -4.80
C GLU A 364 15.84 -25.69 -5.14
N ALA A 365 15.00 -26.00 -4.15
CA ALA A 365 13.55 -26.11 -4.36
C ALA A 365 12.92 -24.77 -4.75
N LEU A 366 13.32 -23.66 -4.11
CA LEU A 366 12.90 -22.31 -4.49
C LEU A 366 13.34 -21.98 -5.92
N ALA A 367 14.59 -22.28 -6.27
CA ALA A 367 15.10 -22.07 -7.62
C ALA A 367 14.30 -22.87 -8.65
N ALA A 368 14.05 -24.16 -8.40
CA ALA A 368 13.24 -25.00 -9.27
C ALA A 368 11.80 -24.49 -9.42
N MET A 369 11.22 -23.94 -8.35
CA MET A 369 9.90 -23.29 -8.39
C MET A 369 9.93 -22.01 -9.22
N LEU A 370 10.92 -21.13 -9.03
CA LEU A 370 11.06 -19.89 -9.79
C LEU A 370 11.24 -20.12 -11.30
N ARG A 371 11.83 -21.23 -11.73
CA ARG A 371 11.95 -21.56 -13.16
C ARG A 371 10.60 -21.79 -13.85
N VAL A 372 9.59 -22.24 -13.10
CA VAL A 372 8.28 -22.66 -13.64
C VAL A 372 7.16 -21.70 -13.25
N ASN A 373 7.19 -21.18 -12.02
CA ASN A 373 6.16 -20.29 -11.52
C ASN A 373 6.21 -18.94 -12.25
N THR A 374 5.05 -18.51 -12.75
CA THR A 374 4.88 -17.26 -13.51
C THR A 374 4.05 -16.21 -12.77
N THR A 375 3.79 -16.41 -11.48
CA THR A 375 2.84 -15.57 -10.72
C THR A 375 3.50 -14.81 -9.59
N LEU A 376 4.53 -15.38 -8.96
CA LEU A 376 5.26 -14.76 -7.88
C LEU A 376 5.99 -13.51 -8.38
N ARG A 377 5.76 -12.40 -7.66
CA ARG A 377 6.34 -11.08 -7.94
C ARG A 377 7.35 -10.67 -6.87
N VAL A 378 7.11 -11.05 -5.62
CA VAL A 378 7.96 -10.69 -4.49
C VAL A 378 8.33 -11.92 -3.68
N LEU A 379 9.63 -12.11 -3.45
CA LEU A 379 10.19 -13.14 -2.59
C LEU A 379 11.09 -12.50 -1.53
N GLY A 380 10.69 -12.63 -0.26
CA GLY A 380 11.47 -12.22 0.90
C GLY A 380 12.22 -13.38 1.54
N LEU A 381 13.54 -13.27 1.66
CA LEU A 381 14.42 -14.29 2.24
C LEU A 381 15.37 -13.73 3.29
N THR A 382 15.16 -12.49 3.77
CA THR A 382 16.00 -11.82 4.78
C THR A 382 16.37 -12.74 5.95
N ALA A 383 17.57 -12.60 6.50
CA ALA A 383 18.01 -13.32 7.69
C ALA A 383 17.93 -14.86 7.58
N ASN A 384 18.15 -15.41 6.40
CA ASN A 384 18.34 -16.85 6.18
C ASN A 384 19.77 -17.11 5.72
N PRO A 385 20.51 -18.08 6.27
CA PRO A 385 21.88 -18.39 5.85
C PRO A 385 21.96 -19.09 4.48
N ILE A 386 21.43 -18.47 3.42
CA ILE A 386 21.35 -18.98 2.04
C ILE A 386 22.73 -19.36 1.48
N GLY A 387 23.75 -18.55 1.79
CA GLY A 387 25.12 -18.79 1.32
C GLY A 387 25.31 -18.62 -0.20
N ASP A 388 26.51 -18.91 -0.67
CA ASP A 388 26.89 -18.72 -2.08
C ASP A 388 26.25 -19.78 -2.99
N GLU A 389 26.17 -21.03 -2.57
CA GLU A 389 25.59 -22.12 -3.37
C GLU A 389 24.07 -21.90 -3.56
N GLY A 390 23.35 -21.50 -2.50
CA GLY A 390 21.95 -21.11 -2.62
C GLY A 390 21.73 -19.86 -3.47
N SER A 391 22.67 -18.90 -3.41
CA SER A 391 22.66 -17.71 -4.26
C SER A 391 22.84 -18.05 -5.74
N LEU A 392 23.75 -18.97 -6.06
CA LEU A 392 23.94 -19.50 -7.41
C LEU A 392 22.65 -20.14 -7.93
N ALA A 393 22.03 -21.03 -7.15
CA ALA A 393 20.78 -21.68 -7.54
C ALA A 393 19.66 -20.66 -7.87
N ILE A 394 19.46 -19.66 -7.01
CA ILE A 394 18.46 -18.60 -7.23
C ILE A 394 18.83 -17.75 -8.45
N ALA A 395 20.08 -17.30 -8.58
CA ALA A 395 20.54 -16.52 -9.72
C ALA A 395 20.34 -17.27 -11.05
N ASP A 396 20.59 -18.57 -11.07
CA ASP A 396 20.40 -19.42 -12.23
C ASP A 396 18.93 -19.56 -12.63
N ALA A 397 18.01 -19.58 -11.65
CA ALA A 397 16.58 -19.55 -11.90
C ALA A 397 16.11 -18.19 -12.43
N LEU A 398 16.67 -17.09 -11.93
CA LEU A 398 16.32 -15.74 -12.38
C LEU A 398 16.74 -15.45 -13.82
N ARG A 399 17.72 -16.17 -14.39
CA ARG A 399 18.05 -16.03 -15.81
C ARG A 399 16.89 -16.41 -16.74
N VAL A 400 16.02 -17.31 -16.30
CA VAL A 400 14.85 -17.77 -17.07
C VAL A 400 13.53 -17.21 -16.55
N ASN A 401 13.45 -16.90 -15.26
CA ASN A 401 12.24 -16.32 -14.68
C ASN A 401 12.02 -14.89 -15.19
N THR A 402 10.80 -14.62 -15.66
CA THR A 402 10.41 -13.34 -16.24
C THR A 402 9.37 -12.58 -15.40
N THR A 403 9.06 -13.08 -14.20
CA THR A 403 7.90 -12.62 -13.42
C THR A 403 8.27 -12.04 -12.06
N LEU A 404 9.34 -12.51 -11.43
CA LEU A 404 9.81 -12.00 -10.15
C LEU A 404 10.34 -10.57 -10.36
N GLU A 405 9.78 -9.65 -9.57
CA GLU A 405 10.06 -8.21 -9.62
C GLU A 405 10.89 -7.76 -8.43
N LYS A 406 10.77 -8.43 -7.27
CA LYS A 406 11.47 -8.06 -6.05
C LYS A 406 12.01 -9.30 -5.34
N LEU A 407 13.31 -9.27 -5.07
CA LEU A 407 14.02 -10.27 -4.29
C LEU A 407 14.75 -9.59 -3.12
N ILE A 408 14.52 -10.08 -1.91
CA ILE A 408 15.15 -9.53 -0.70
C ILE A 408 16.04 -10.61 -0.07
N LEU A 409 17.34 -10.38 -0.08
CA LEU A 409 18.39 -11.26 0.45
C LEU A 409 19.27 -10.52 1.46
N THR A 410 18.65 -9.67 2.30
CA THR A 410 19.35 -8.96 3.36
C THR A 410 19.85 -9.95 4.42
N ASN A 411 21.09 -9.81 4.88
CA ASN A 411 21.67 -10.68 5.92
C ASN A 411 21.51 -12.18 5.59
N CYS A 412 22.02 -12.61 4.43
CA CYS A 412 21.84 -13.97 3.92
C CYS A 412 23.14 -14.79 3.86
N ASN A 413 24.19 -14.32 4.53
CA ASN A 413 25.53 -14.93 4.52
C ASN A 413 26.11 -15.10 3.10
N ILE A 414 25.87 -14.13 2.22
CA ILE A 414 26.33 -14.14 0.83
C ILE A 414 27.72 -13.50 0.77
N THR A 415 28.67 -14.18 0.10
CA THR A 415 30.02 -13.67 -0.13
C THR A 415 30.19 -13.17 -1.57
N LEU A 416 31.40 -12.78 -1.94
CA LEU A 416 31.74 -12.38 -3.30
C LEU A 416 31.29 -13.39 -4.37
N ARG A 417 31.39 -14.71 -4.11
CA ARG A 417 31.01 -15.76 -5.07
C ARG A 417 29.51 -15.76 -5.39
N GLY A 418 28.65 -15.60 -4.38
CA GLY A 418 27.21 -15.46 -4.60
C GLY A 418 26.87 -14.18 -5.38
N ILE A 419 27.65 -13.11 -5.18
CA ILE A 419 27.45 -11.83 -5.87
C ILE A 419 27.90 -11.88 -7.32
N GLU A 420 28.96 -12.62 -7.65
CA GLU A 420 29.32 -12.93 -9.04
C GLU A 420 28.16 -13.62 -9.77
N SER A 421 27.49 -14.56 -9.11
CA SER A 421 26.31 -15.26 -9.65
C SER A 421 25.15 -14.29 -9.92
N PHE A 422 24.85 -13.37 -8.99
CA PHE A 422 23.82 -12.35 -9.24
C PHE A 422 24.23 -11.35 -10.31
N SER A 423 25.49 -10.91 -10.33
CA SER A 423 26.00 -9.95 -11.31
C SER A 423 25.91 -10.49 -12.74
N THR A 424 26.29 -11.75 -12.94
CA THR A 424 26.14 -12.42 -14.24
C THR A 424 24.67 -12.59 -14.64
N CYS A 425 23.81 -13.00 -13.71
CA CYS A 425 22.38 -13.11 -13.94
C CYS A 425 21.74 -11.76 -14.34
N LEU A 426 22.05 -10.70 -13.61
CA LEU A 426 21.44 -9.37 -13.78
C LEU A 426 21.67 -8.79 -15.18
N LYS A 427 22.79 -9.10 -15.85
CA LYS A 427 23.03 -8.66 -17.23
C LYS A 427 21.93 -9.10 -18.20
N SER A 428 21.35 -10.28 -17.97
CA SER A 428 20.34 -10.90 -18.84
C SER A 428 18.91 -10.80 -18.31
N ASN A 429 18.72 -10.73 -16.99
CA ASN A 429 17.38 -10.69 -16.38
C ASN A 429 16.66 -9.36 -16.70
N LYS A 430 15.40 -9.46 -17.14
CA LYS A 430 14.57 -8.33 -17.56
C LYS A 430 13.39 -8.03 -16.65
N SER A 431 13.13 -8.87 -15.65
CA SER A 431 11.94 -8.78 -14.78
C SER A 431 12.23 -8.15 -13.43
N LEU A 432 13.40 -8.43 -12.84
CA LEU A 432 13.76 -8.01 -11.50
C LEU A 432 13.96 -6.50 -11.47
N GLN A 433 13.18 -5.84 -10.62
CA GLN A 433 13.16 -4.39 -10.45
C GLN A 433 13.79 -3.96 -9.14
N TYR A 434 13.81 -4.84 -8.14
CA TYR A 434 14.37 -4.56 -6.83
C TYR A 434 15.16 -5.76 -6.30
N LEU A 435 16.39 -5.50 -5.88
CA LEU A 435 17.26 -6.49 -5.23
C LEU A 435 17.80 -5.88 -3.92
N SER A 436 17.62 -6.58 -2.81
CA SER A 436 18.31 -6.24 -1.56
C SER A 436 19.39 -7.26 -1.25
N LEU A 437 20.60 -6.77 -0.98
CA LEU A 437 21.77 -7.54 -0.57
C LEU A 437 22.45 -6.88 0.64
N ALA A 438 21.78 -5.97 1.34
CA ALA A 438 22.31 -5.34 2.56
C ALA A 438 22.64 -6.38 3.65
N GLU A 439 23.48 -5.98 4.59
CA GLU A 439 23.94 -6.77 5.73
C GLU A 439 24.60 -8.10 5.33
N ASN A 440 25.20 -8.17 4.13
CA ASN A 440 26.01 -9.31 3.72
C ASN A 440 27.49 -8.94 3.88
N MET A 441 28.01 -9.18 5.10
CA MET A 441 29.29 -8.67 5.61
C MET A 441 30.53 -8.97 4.75
N HIS A 442 30.43 -9.88 3.78
CA HIS A 442 31.52 -10.34 2.92
C HIS A 442 31.44 -9.85 1.47
N LEU A 443 30.59 -8.87 1.18
CA LEU A 443 30.47 -8.23 -0.14
C LEU A 443 31.80 -7.61 -0.62
N GLY A 444 32.43 -6.81 0.26
CA GLY A 444 33.64 -6.04 -0.05
C GLY A 444 33.47 -5.03 -1.19
N THR A 445 34.49 -4.23 -1.48
CA THR A 445 34.54 -3.29 -2.62
C THR A 445 34.26 -3.98 -3.96
N GLU A 446 34.78 -5.19 -4.12
CA GLU A 446 34.73 -5.95 -5.38
C GLU A 446 33.31 -6.40 -5.73
N GLY A 447 32.53 -6.88 -4.75
CA GLY A 447 31.13 -7.25 -4.98
C GLY A 447 30.29 -6.06 -5.45
N HIS A 448 30.51 -4.88 -4.86
CA HIS A 448 29.87 -3.64 -5.31
C HIS A 448 30.27 -3.26 -6.74
N ARG A 449 31.53 -3.44 -7.11
CA ARG A 449 32.04 -3.19 -8.46
C ARG A 449 31.38 -4.11 -9.50
N LEU A 450 31.30 -5.41 -9.21
CA LEU A 450 30.65 -6.39 -10.10
C LEU A 450 29.18 -6.04 -10.36
N LEU A 451 28.45 -5.65 -9.32
CA LEU A 451 27.06 -5.21 -9.45
C LEU A 451 26.95 -3.91 -10.25
N ALA A 452 27.82 -2.93 -10.00
CA ALA A 452 27.86 -1.69 -10.76
C ALA A 452 28.14 -1.94 -12.27
N ASP A 453 29.06 -2.85 -12.58
CA ASP A 453 29.37 -3.25 -13.95
C ASP A 453 28.19 -3.97 -14.61
N ALA A 454 27.52 -4.89 -13.90
CA ALA A 454 26.30 -5.56 -14.39
C ALA A 454 25.16 -4.58 -14.68
N LEU A 455 25.00 -3.53 -13.87
CA LEU A 455 23.97 -2.51 -14.04
C LEU A 455 24.17 -1.61 -15.27
N ARG A 456 25.38 -1.55 -15.85
CA ARG A 456 25.58 -0.86 -17.13
C ARG A 456 24.76 -1.52 -18.24
N GLU A 457 24.69 -2.84 -18.24
CA GLU A 457 23.95 -3.66 -19.21
C GLU A 457 22.48 -3.89 -18.78
N ASN A 458 22.20 -3.98 -17.48
CA ASN A 458 20.84 -4.20 -16.98
C ASN A 458 19.96 -2.94 -17.11
N HIS A 459 18.75 -3.11 -17.65
CA HIS A 459 17.77 -2.00 -17.83
C HIS A 459 16.47 -2.19 -17.06
N ALA A 460 16.37 -3.24 -16.24
CA ALA A 460 15.16 -3.62 -15.52
C ALA A 460 15.20 -3.18 -14.05
N LEU A 461 16.36 -3.32 -13.40
CA LEU A 461 16.56 -3.03 -11.98
C LEU A 461 16.47 -1.52 -11.72
N LYS A 462 15.74 -1.17 -10.67
CA LYS A 462 15.39 0.20 -10.28
C LYS A 462 15.79 0.49 -8.84
N GLY A 463 15.76 -0.52 -7.99
CA GLY A 463 16.30 -0.46 -6.63
C GLY A 463 17.35 -1.53 -6.40
N LEU A 464 18.47 -1.13 -5.81
CA LEU A 464 19.50 -2.02 -5.29
C LEU A 464 19.86 -1.53 -3.90
N LEU A 465 19.64 -2.36 -2.87
CA LEU A 465 20.00 -2.04 -1.49
C LEU A 465 21.28 -2.81 -1.12
N LEU A 466 22.33 -2.08 -0.71
CA LEU A 466 23.67 -2.58 -0.38
C LEU A 466 24.16 -1.97 0.94
N ASP A 467 25.31 -2.44 1.42
CA ASP A 467 25.99 -1.93 2.61
C ASP A 467 26.79 -0.65 2.33
N TYR A 468 26.86 0.24 3.33
CA TYR A 468 27.54 1.54 3.21
C TYR A 468 29.03 1.53 3.61
N ASN A 469 29.61 0.37 3.90
CA ASN A 469 30.90 0.24 4.60
C ASN A 469 32.12 0.14 3.66
N VAL A 470 32.25 1.04 2.67
CA VAL A 470 33.31 0.93 1.63
C VAL A 470 34.06 2.25 1.44
N ASP A 471 35.40 2.18 1.34
CA ASP A 471 36.29 3.36 1.28
C ASP A 471 36.09 4.26 0.03
N ASP A 472 35.67 3.70 -1.12
CA ASP A 472 35.33 4.45 -2.36
C ASP A 472 33.82 4.38 -2.68
N TRP A 473 32.99 4.34 -1.64
CA TRP A 473 31.54 4.24 -1.76
C TRP A 473 30.96 5.33 -2.67
N GLN A 474 31.49 6.56 -2.63
CA GLN A 474 30.92 7.67 -3.39
C GLN A 474 30.94 7.44 -4.91
N ARG A 475 32.03 6.91 -5.47
CA ARG A 475 32.13 6.67 -6.92
C ARG A 475 31.25 5.51 -7.34
N LEU A 476 31.26 4.42 -6.59
CA LEU A 476 30.42 3.25 -6.84
C LEU A 476 28.94 3.60 -6.72
N TYR A 477 28.58 4.33 -5.67
CA TYR A 477 27.25 4.89 -5.45
C TYR A 477 26.80 5.71 -6.66
N ASN A 478 27.59 6.67 -7.12
CA ASN A 478 27.23 7.47 -8.29
C ASN A 478 27.02 6.60 -9.54
N SER A 479 27.85 5.57 -9.78
CA SER A 479 27.70 4.66 -10.91
C SER A 479 26.39 3.85 -10.85
N ILE A 480 26.08 3.30 -9.67
CA ILE A 480 24.86 2.54 -9.41
C ILE A 480 23.65 3.46 -9.53
N GLU A 481 23.65 4.59 -8.81
CA GLU A 481 22.58 5.59 -8.81
C GLU A 481 22.28 6.08 -10.22
N ASN A 482 23.30 6.41 -11.03
CA ASN A 482 23.11 6.80 -12.43
C ASN A 482 22.44 5.70 -13.26
N SER A 483 22.83 4.43 -13.05
CA SER A 483 22.25 3.29 -13.78
C SER A 483 20.79 3.05 -13.39
N LEU A 484 20.48 3.14 -12.09
CA LEU A 484 19.12 3.00 -11.56
C LEU A 484 18.23 4.19 -11.97
N ALA A 485 18.75 5.42 -11.90
CA ALA A 485 18.07 6.62 -12.37
C ALA A 485 17.78 6.56 -13.86
N ARG A 486 18.74 6.12 -14.68
CA ARG A 486 18.53 5.84 -16.12
C ARG A 486 17.38 4.85 -16.32
N ASN A 487 17.35 3.75 -15.57
CA ASN A 487 16.31 2.72 -15.68
C ASN A 487 14.92 3.28 -15.28
N HIS A 488 14.86 4.04 -14.18
CA HIS A 488 13.65 4.76 -13.75
C HIS A 488 13.16 5.79 -14.79
N ILE A 489 14.06 6.61 -15.34
CA ILE A 489 13.74 7.59 -16.38
C ILE A 489 13.22 6.87 -17.63
N ARG A 490 13.88 5.80 -18.08
CA ARG A 490 13.41 4.98 -19.21
C ARG A 490 12.00 4.44 -18.98
N GLN A 491 11.70 3.92 -17.79
CA GLN A 491 10.34 3.47 -17.47
C GLN A 491 9.35 4.63 -17.47
N ARG A 492 9.69 5.77 -16.86
CA ARG A 492 8.84 6.96 -16.84
C ARG A 492 8.58 7.51 -18.23
N VAL A 493 9.59 7.51 -19.11
CA VAL A 493 9.43 7.91 -20.51
C VAL A 493 8.53 6.93 -21.23
N LYS A 494 8.71 5.61 -21.07
CA LYS A 494 7.80 4.59 -21.63
C LYS A 494 6.36 4.80 -21.16
N TYR A 495 6.15 4.99 -19.86
CA TYR A 495 4.82 5.20 -19.28
C TYR A 495 4.22 6.55 -19.66
N ALA A 496 4.98 7.64 -19.60
CA ALA A 496 4.54 8.97 -20.01
C ALA A 496 4.25 9.01 -21.50
N THR A 497 5.01 8.28 -22.33
CA THR A 497 4.73 8.13 -23.76
C THR A 497 3.44 7.33 -23.95
N ALA A 498 3.25 6.21 -23.26
CA ALA A 498 1.99 5.47 -23.27
C ALA A 498 0.80 6.34 -22.81
N CYS A 499 0.92 7.10 -21.73
CA CYS A 499 -0.11 8.02 -21.25
C CYS A 499 -0.33 9.21 -22.20
N ARG A 500 0.72 9.74 -22.85
CA ARG A 500 0.60 10.81 -23.85
C ARG A 500 -0.07 10.30 -25.12
N ILE A 501 0.22 9.07 -25.54
CA ILE A 501 -0.49 8.40 -26.62
C ILE A 501 -1.97 8.23 -26.24
N LEU A 502 -2.27 7.73 -25.03
CA LEU A 502 -3.64 7.61 -24.53
C LEU A 502 -4.35 8.97 -24.40
N PHE A 503 -3.65 10.01 -23.96
CA PHE A 503 -4.19 11.37 -23.80
C PHE A 503 -4.42 12.07 -25.13
N VAL A 504 -3.47 11.99 -26.07
CA VAL A 504 -3.59 12.56 -27.42
C VAL A 504 -4.65 11.81 -28.22
N ALA A 505 -4.72 10.48 -28.10
CA ALA A 505 -5.84 9.69 -28.62
C ALA A 505 -7.18 10.17 -28.04
N ARG A 506 -7.25 10.44 -26.73
CA ARG A 506 -8.46 10.97 -26.07
C ARG A 506 -8.86 12.38 -26.55
N VAL A 507 -7.90 13.29 -26.78
CA VAL A 507 -8.13 14.67 -27.25
C VAL A 507 -8.50 14.71 -28.73
N LEU A 508 -7.87 13.89 -29.57
CA LEU A 508 -8.16 13.83 -31.00
C LEU A 508 -9.49 13.12 -31.28
N LEU A 509 -9.88 12.11 -30.49
CA LEU A 509 -11.15 11.40 -30.65
C LEU A 509 -12.37 12.13 -30.08
N ASN A 510 -12.20 13.04 -29.12
CA ASN A 510 -13.32 13.74 -28.47
C ASN A 510 -13.35 15.25 -28.76
N GLY A 511 -12.45 15.77 -29.60
CA GLY A 511 -12.28 17.20 -29.87
C GLY A 511 -11.58 17.95 -28.73
N ARG A 512 -10.98 19.12 -29.02
CA ARG A 512 -10.29 19.96 -28.02
C ARG A 512 -11.24 20.29 -26.85
N PRO A 513 -10.75 20.38 -25.59
CA PRO A 513 -11.45 21.19 -24.60
C PRO A 513 -11.54 22.61 -25.18
N LEU A 514 -12.74 23.18 -25.27
CA LEU A 514 -12.92 24.59 -25.60
C LEU A 514 -11.95 25.39 -24.72
N SER A 515 -10.95 26.01 -25.35
CA SER A 515 -10.10 27.00 -24.72
C SER A 515 -11.00 28.02 -24.04
N TYR A 516 -10.77 28.30 -22.76
CA TYR A 516 -11.40 29.41 -22.05
C TYR A 516 -11.14 30.72 -22.79
N GLY A 517 -12.02 31.07 -23.74
CA GLY A 517 -12.30 32.45 -24.07
C GLY A 517 -13.14 33.00 -22.92
N ARG A 518 -12.67 34.09 -22.29
CA ARG A 518 -13.43 34.80 -21.25
C ARG A 518 -14.87 35.01 -21.73
N PRO A 519 -15.90 34.70 -20.92
CA PRO A 519 -17.24 35.22 -21.21
C PRO A 519 -17.14 36.74 -21.13
N SER A 520 -17.38 37.44 -22.23
CA SER A 520 -17.76 38.84 -22.14
C SER A 520 -19.08 38.89 -21.35
N TRP A 521 -19.26 39.99 -20.63
CA TRP A 521 -20.38 40.27 -19.73
C TRP A 521 -21.72 40.44 -20.46
N GLU A 522 -21.80 40.11 -21.75
CA GLU A 522 -22.97 40.27 -22.62
C GLU A 522 -23.63 38.96 -23.06
N SER A 523 -23.16 37.78 -22.62
CA SER A 523 -23.80 36.50 -23.02
C SER A 523 -25.14 36.25 -22.29
N THR A 524 -26.18 35.94 -23.09
CA THR A 524 -27.57 35.77 -22.62
C THR A 524 -27.80 34.44 -21.88
N ARG A 525 -28.85 34.38 -21.04
CA ARG A 525 -29.18 33.21 -20.19
C ARG A 525 -29.42 31.92 -21.01
N THR A 526 -29.86 32.05 -22.26
CA THR A 526 -30.11 30.97 -23.22
C THR A 526 -28.83 30.38 -23.82
N GLU A 527 -27.76 31.18 -23.97
CA GLU A 527 -26.47 30.71 -24.48
C GLU A 527 -25.70 29.92 -23.42
N ARG A 528 -25.80 30.31 -22.15
CA ARG A 528 -25.22 29.53 -21.02
C ARG A 528 -25.92 28.19 -20.83
N ALA A 529 -27.21 28.09 -21.15
CA ALA A 529 -27.98 26.85 -21.10
C ALA A 529 -27.67 25.89 -22.28
N ARG A 530 -27.24 26.41 -23.44
CA ARG A 530 -26.78 25.56 -24.56
C ARG A 530 -25.37 25.00 -24.35
N ALA A 531 -24.50 25.71 -23.63
CA ALA A 531 -23.14 25.27 -23.33
C ALA A 531 -23.07 24.11 -22.32
N SER A 532 -24.09 23.93 -21.48
CA SER A 532 -24.11 22.90 -20.41
C SER A 532 -24.72 21.56 -20.81
N VAL A 533 -25.19 21.37 -22.06
CA VAL A 533 -26.04 20.22 -22.45
C VAL A 533 -25.40 19.23 -23.46
N ARG A 534 -24.12 19.34 -23.83
CA ARG A 534 -23.44 18.26 -24.59
C ARG A 534 -22.08 17.87 -24.02
N LEU A 535 -22.09 17.29 -22.82
CA LEU A 535 -21.14 16.25 -22.42
C LEU A 535 -21.91 14.94 -22.30
N ARG A 536 -21.91 14.12 -23.37
CA ARG A 536 -22.42 12.74 -23.30
C ARG A 536 -21.47 11.76 -23.99
N ARG A 537 -21.02 10.81 -23.17
CA ARG A 537 -20.52 9.44 -23.45
C ARG A 537 -19.17 9.30 -24.16
N SER A 538 -18.26 8.58 -23.50
CA SER A 538 -17.02 8.06 -24.07
C SER A 538 -17.30 7.27 -25.35
N ARG A 539 -16.61 7.59 -26.44
CA ARG A 539 -16.67 6.82 -27.70
C ARG A 539 -15.33 6.15 -28.04
N ASN A 540 -15.47 5.08 -28.80
CA ASN A 540 -14.63 3.88 -28.93
C ASN A 540 -13.35 4.11 -29.76
N LEU A 541 -12.30 3.29 -29.56
CA LEU A 541 -10.98 3.43 -30.21
C LEU A 541 -10.99 3.30 -31.76
N ALA A 542 -12.07 2.79 -32.35
CA ALA A 542 -12.14 2.37 -33.76
C ALA A 542 -12.15 3.52 -34.80
N ASP A 543 -12.27 4.79 -34.38
CA ASP A 543 -12.50 5.94 -35.26
C ASP A 543 -11.25 6.83 -35.48
N LEU A 544 -10.04 6.37 -35.10
CA LEU A 544 -8.77 7.13 -35.25
C LEU A 544 -8.23 7.14 -36.71
N PRO A 545 -7.47 8.19 -37.11
CA PRO A 545 -6.80 8.26 -38.42
C PRO A 545 -5.73 7.17 -38.63
N PHE A 546 -5.53 6.79 -39.90
CA PHE A 546 -4.65 5.69 -40.33
C PHE A 546 -3.20 5.83 -39.84
N GLU A 547 -2.63 7.04 -39.89
CA GLU A 547 -1.23 7.29 -39.55
C GLU A 547 -0.97 7.17 -38.04
N VAL A 548 -2.00 7.41 -37.21
CA VAL A 548 -1.94 7.24 -35.75
C VAL A 548 -1.98 5.75 -35.41
N HIS A 549 -2.84 4.99 -36.09
CA HIS A 549 -2.86 3.54 -35.97
C HIS A 549 -1.54 2.93 -36.42
N GLU A 550 -0.99 3.29 -37.59
CA GLU A 550 0.26 2.74 -38.11
C GLU A 550 1.45 2.99 -37.15
N ALA A 551 1.54 4.18 -36.56
CA ALA A 551 2.58 4.50 -35.58
C ALA A 551 2.40 3.77 -34.24
N ILE A 552 1.16 3.55 -33.80
CA ILE A 552 0.84 2.72 -32.63
C ILE A 552 1.23 1.25 -32.90
N PHE A 553 0.87 0.70 -34.06
CA PHE A 553 1.14 -0.70 -34.41
C PHE A 553 2.63 -1.00 -34.64
N ARG A 554 3.40 -0.10 -35.26
CA ARG A 554 4.87 -0.24 -35.38
C ARG A 554 5.61 -0.15 -34.03
N ALA A 555 5.00 0.44 -33.01
CA ALA A 555 5.55 0.55 -31.66
C ALA A 555 5.14 -0.61 -30.73
N MET A 556 4.27 -1.49 -31.20
CA MET A 556 3.80 -2.67 -30.48
C MET A 556 4.46 -3.92 -31.05
N ASP A 557 4.87 -4.83 -30.16
CA ASP A 557 5.13 -6.23 -30.53
C ASP A 557 3.78 -6.96 -30.47
N VAL A 558 3.20 -7.21 -31.65
CA VAL A 558 1.76 -7.46 -31.84
C VAL A 558 1.37 -8.93 -31.71
N GLU A 559 2.33 -9.84 -31.52
CA GLU A 559 2.07 -11.29 -31.59
C GLU A 559 1.27 -11.86 -30.40
N HIS A 560 1.17 -11.14 -29.27
CA HIS A 560 0.50 -11.67 -28.06
C HIS A 560 -0.52 -10.71 -27.41
N LEU A 561 -0.90 -9.62 -28.10
CA LEU A 561 -1.67 -8.54 -27.47
C LEU A 561 -2.99 -8.18 -28.17
N LEU A 562 -3.37 -8.89 -29.23
CA LEU A 562 -4.63 -8.65 -29.94
C LEU A 562 -5.60 -9.83 -29.76
N THR A 563 -6.84 -9.53 -29.39
CA THR A 563 -7.94 -10.49 -29.45
C THR A 563 -8.33 -10.76 -30.91
N LEU A 564 -8.97 -11.91 -31.18
CA LEU A 564 -9.45 -12.24 -32.53
C LEU A 564 -10.37 -11.12 -33.09
N ALA A 565 -11.15 -10.44 -32.24
CA ALA A 565 -12.01 -9.31 -32.61
C ALA A 565 -11.22 -8.08 -33.10
N GLU A 566 -10.08 -7.80 -32.47
CA GLU A 566 -9.20 -6.68 -32.81
C GLU A 566 -8.39 -6.99 -34.08
N VAL A 567 -7.91 -8.23 -34.22
CA VAL A 567 -7.31 -8.73 -35.48
C VAL A 567 -8.30 -8.62 -36.64
N ARG A 568 -9.58 -8.98 -36.43
CA ARG A 568 -10.66 -8.83 -37.41
C ARG A 568 -10.93 -7.37 -37.76
N HIS A 569 -10.88 -6.47 -36.80
CA HIS A 569 -11.02 -5.03 -37.02
C HIS A 569 -9.86 -4.47 -37.85
N ILE A 570 -8.63 -4.86 -37.55
CA ILE A 570 -7.42 -4.46 -38.29
C ILE A 570 -7.46 -5.02 -39.73
N ALA A 571 -7.85 -6.29 -39.90
CA ALA A 571 -8.03 -6.89 -41.22
C ALA A 571 -9.18 -6.22 -42.02
N HIS A 572 -10.32 -5.97 -41.38
CA HIS A 572 -11.46 -5.28 -42.02
C HIS A 572 -11.10 -3.84 -42.42
N PHE A 573 -10.29 -3.15 -41.61
CA PHE A 573 -9.76 -1.82 -41.92
C PHE A 573 -8.81 -1.84 -43.14
N ALA A 574 -7.93 -2.84 -43.26
CA ALA A 574 -7.06 -3.03 -44.42
C ALA A 574 -7.81 -3.40 -45.72
N THR A 575 -9.05 -3.93 -45.62
CA THR A 575 -9.88 -4.28 -46.79
C THR A 575 -10.66 -3.10 -47.40
N LYS A 576 -10.69 -1.92 -46.75
CA LYS A 576 -11.33 -0.72 -47.32
C LYS A 576 -10.51 -0.18 -48.51
N LYS A 577 -11.19 0.41 -49.50
CA LYS A 577 -10.57 0.76 -50.79
C LYS A 577 -9.56 1.91 -50.68
N ASP A 578 -9.70 2.73 -49.65
CA ASP A 578 -9.02 4.03 -49.50
C ASP A 578 -8.02 4.06 -48.33
N THR A 579 -7.75 2.92 -47.68
CA THR A 579 -6.93 2.84 -46.45
C THR A 579 -5.44 2.61 -46.67
N LEU A 580 -4.96 2.47 -47.91
CA LEU A 580 -3.53 2.23 -48.19
C LEU A 580 -2.95 3.33 -49.07
N ARG A 581 -1.69 3.71 -48.80
CA ARG A 581 -0.93 4.61 -49.68
C ARG A 581 -0.74 3.98 -51.06
N ALA A 582 -0.77 4.81 -52.10
CA ALA A 582 -0.46 4.38 -53.46
C ALA A 582 0.91 3.68 -53.50
N GLY A 583 0.93 2.41 -53.94
CA GLY A 583 2.14 1.61 -54.08
C GLY A 583 2.37 0.51 -53.02
N VAL A 584 1.58 0.44 -51.94
CA VAL A 584 1.65 -0.67 -50.97
C VAL A 584 0.46 -1.63 -51.19
N SER A 585 0.73 -2.91 -51.46
CA SER A 585 -0.32 -3.91 -51.62
C SER A 585 -0.92 -4.28 -50.25
N ARG A 586 -2.21 -4.64 -50.21
CA ARG A 586 -2.92 -5.06 -48.98
C ARG A 586 -2.22 -6.23 -48.28
N GLY A 587 -1.69 -7.17 -49.07
CA GLY A 587 -0.94 -8.33 -48.58
C GLY A 587 0.33 -7.90 -47.85
N ALA A 588 1.14 -7.03 -48.46
CA ALA A 588 2.38 -6.53 -47.86
C ALA A 588 2.12 -5.75 -46.55
N PHE A 589 1.06 -4.95 -46.48
CA PHE A 589 0.69 -4.24 -45.24
C PHE A 589 0.34 -5.20 -44.10
N LEU A 590 -0.47 -6.23 -44.36
CA LEU A 590 -0.87 -7.21 -43.35
C LEU A 590 0.29 -8.12 -42.93
N GLU A 591 1.15 -8.53 -43.86
CA GLU A 591 2.34 -9.34 -43.59
C GLU A 591 3.34 -8.59 -42.68
N ILE A 592 3.56 -7.29 -42.95
CA ILE A 592 4.41 -6.43 -42.11
C ILE A 592 3.77 -6.17 -40.73
N THR A 593 2.44 -6.05 -40.64
CA THR A 593 1.73 -5.62 -39.42
C THR A 593 1.35 -6.78 -38.49
N LEU A 594 1.03 -7.95 -39.04
CA LEU A 594 0.55 -9.12 -38.29
C LEU A 594 1.49 -10.32 -38.36
N GLY A 595 2.54 -10.26 -39.19
CA GLY A 595 3.68 -11.18 -39.16
C GLY A 595 3.31 -12.67 -39.09
N SER A 596 3.96 -13.40 -38.19
CA SER A 596 3.87 -14.87 -38.07
C SER A 596 2.53 -15.40 -37.53
N TYR A 597 1.61 -14.51 -37.12
CA TYR A 597 0.26 -14.85 -36.69
C TYR A 597 -0.49 -15.72 -37.71
N PHE A 598 -0.22 -15.53 -39.02
CA PHE A 598 -0.80 -16.34 -40.10
C PHE A 598 0.14 -17.41 -40.67
N ALA A 599 1.44 -17.39 -40.35
CA ALA A 599 2.38 -18.43 -40.77
C ALA A 599 2.14 -19.78 -40.07
N THR A 600 1.52 -19.77 -38.88
CA THR A 600 1.13 -20.98 -38.13
C THR A 600 -0.27 -21.48 -38.43
N HIS A 601 -1.08 -20.73 -39.20
CA HIS A 601 -2.51 -21.00 -39.39
C HIS A 601 -2.96 -21.17 -40.85
N ASP A 602 -2.08 -21.05 -41.84
CA ASP A 602 -2.39 -21.46 -43.21
C ASP A 602 -1.44 -22.57 -43.69
N ALA A 603 -1.98 -23.78 -43.71
CA ALA A 603 -1.73 -24.68 -44.82
C ALA A 603 -3.02 -24.76 -45.66
N THR A 604 -3.41 -23.65 -46.30
CA THR A 604 -3.80 -23.62 -47.73
C THR A 604 -4.09 -22.19 -48.19
N ALA A 605 -3.65 -21.91 -49.41
CA ALA A 605 -3.72 -20.60 -50.06
C ALA A 605 -5.16 -20.16 -50.34
N ASP A 606 -5.68 -19.24 -49.54
CA ASP A 606 -6.51 -18.09 -49.96
C ASP A 606 -6.86 -17.25 -48.72
N GLY A 607 -5.84 -16.58 -48.17
CA GLY A 607 -5.90 -15.93 -46.85
C GLY A 607 -6.88 -14.76 -46.73
N ALA A 608 -7.42 -14.21 -47.82
CA ALA A 608 -8.43 -13.15 -47.77
C ALA A 608 -9.87 -13.70 -47.74
N ASP A 609 -10.18 -14.71 -48.56
CA ASP A 609 -11.51 -15.34 -48.62
C ASP A 609 -11.72 -16.39 -47.51
N GLY A 610 -10.66 -17.08 -47.09
CA GLY A 610 -10.68 -17.96 -45.91
C GLY A 610 -10.99 -17.19 -44.61
N LEU A 611 -10.43 -15.98 -44.47
CA LEU A 611 -10.68 -15.10 -43.31
C LEU A 611 -12.13 -14.62 -43.30
N ARG A 612 -12.68 -14.28 -44.47
CA ARG A 612 -14.06 -13.79 -44.63
C ARG A 612 -15.10 -14.87 -44.31
N LYS A 613 -14.83 -16.12 -44.66
CA LYS A 613 -15.71 -17.28 -44.42
C LYS A 613 -15.79 -17.65 -42.93
N ARG A 614 -14.65 -17.73 -42.24
CA ARG A 614 -14.57 -18.01 -40.79
C ARG A 614 -15.21 -16.91 -39.94
N LEU A 615 -15.21 -15.67 -40.44
CA LEU A 615 -15.88 -14.53 -39.80
C LEU A 615 -17.40 -14.56 -39.93
N GLY A 616 -17.91 -15.07 -41.05
CA GLY A 616 -19.33 -15.25 -41.30
C GLY A 616 -19.96 -16.33 -40.44
N ASP A 617 -19.22 -17.41 -40.13
CA ASP A 617 -19.76 -18.56 -39.40
C ASP A 617 -19.88 -18.31 -37.88
N ALA A 618 -18.93 -17.58 -37.28
CA ALA A 618 -19.01 -17.16 -35.87
C ALA A 618 -20.20 -16.22 -35.58
N ARG A 619 -20.68 -15.49 -36.60
CA ARG A 619 -21.82 -14.58 -36.48
C ARG A 619 -23.17 -15.33 -36.41
N ARG A 620 -23.22 -16.60 -36.82
CA ARG A 620 -24.42 -17.45 -36.79
C ARG A 620 -24.51 -18.35 -35.55
N SER A 621 -23.41 -18.62 -34.85
CA SER A 621 -23.41 -19.48 -33.67
C SER A 621 -23.72 -18.77 -32.35
N GLY A 622 -24.11 -17.49 -32.38
CA GLY A 622 -24.68 -16.80 -31.20
C GLY A 622 -23.76 -16.69 -29.98
N TYR A 623 -22.46 -16.48 -30.20
CA TYR A 623 -21.50 -16.01 -29.19
C TYR A 623 -20.87 -14.69 -29.62
#